data_AF-A0A7Y4YDQ1-F1
#
_entry.id   AF-A0A7Y4YDQ1-F1
#
_cell.length_a   1.000
_cell.length_b   1.000
_cell.length_c   1.000
_cell.angle_alpha   90.00
_cell.angle_beta   90.00
_cell.angle_gamma   90.00
#
_symmetry.space_group_name_H-M   'P 1'
#
loop_
_entity.id
_entity.type
_entity.pdbx_description
1 polymer ?
#
loop_
_entity_poly.entity_id
_entity_poly.type
_entity_poly.pdbx_seq_one_letter_code
_entity_poly.pdbx_strand_id
1 'polypeptide(L)'
;MEKSEIELQYVFDELHQFSITDKTKFLEVLLFYFTLAGRGIWSDSVQADTAKVNAFKWMNELLHRIWTIHFELHQGKDHDSIKRLFENMTLYGAQSDLLSMHLQPTILGALETFRKDGNQDKPSR
;
A
#
# COMPACT_ATOMS: atom_id res chain seq x y z
N MET A 1 2.88 6.95 -21.69
CA MET A 1 2.53 6.43 -20.37
C MET A 1 3.36 5.18 -20.17
N GLU A 2 4.28 5.24 -19.22
CA GLU A 2 5.22 4.16 -18.93
C GLU A 2 4.45 2.96 -18.35
N LYS A 3 4.90 1.72 -18.56
CA LYS A 3 4.17 0.51 -18.14
C LYS A 3 3.79 0.53 -16.64
N SER A 4 4.64 1.11 -15.81
CA SER A 4 4.44 1.29 -14.36
C SER A 4 3.25 2.22 -14.03
N GLU A 5 3.08 3.31 -14.77
CA GLU A 5 1.97 4.26 -14.57
C GLU A 5 0.61 3.62 -14.91
N ILE A 6 0.57 2.80 -15.97
CA ILE A 6 -0.63 2.05 -16.36
C ILE A 6 -1.02 1.05 -15.26
N GLU A 7 -0.05 0.34 -14.69
CA GLU A 7 -0.29 -0.64 -13.62
C GLU A 7 -0.82 0.03 -12.35
N LEU A 8 -0.24 1.16 -11.93
CA LEU A 8 -0.72 1.89 -10.75
C LEU A 8 -2.11 2.50 -10.94
N GLN A 9 -2.41 3.03 -12.14
CA GLN A 9 -3.75 3.53 -12.44
C GLN A 9 -4.79 2.40 -12.40
N TYR A 10 -4.46 1.22 -12.93
CA TYR A 10 -5.33 0.05 -12.84
C TYR A 10 -5.62 -0.36 -11.39
N VAL A 11 -4.58 -0.41 -10.54
CA VAL A 11 -4.74 -0.71 -9.11
C VAL A 11 -5.63 0.32 -8.43
N PHE A 12 -5.43 1.61 -8.74
CA PHE A 12 -6.27 2.69 -8.23
C PHE A 12 -7.74 2.47 -8.60
N ASP A 13 -8.02 2.25 -9.89
CA ASP A 13 -9.38 2.13 -10.41
C ASP A 13 -10.09 0.95 -9.75
N GLU A 14 -9.42 -0.19 -9.63
CA GLU A 14 -9.99 -1.38 -8.99
C GLU A 14 -10.28 -1.16 -7.51
N LEU A 15 -9.31 -0.68 -6.74
CA LEU A 15 -9.49 -0.42 -5.30
C LEU A 15 -10.59 0.61 -5.06
N HIS A 16 -10.74 1.58 -5.97
CA HIS A 16 -11.79 2.60 -5.85
C HIS A 16 -13.20 1.98 -5.91
N GLN A 17 -13.38 0.92 -6.69
CA GLN A 17 -14.65 0.17 -6.80
C GLN A 17 -14.93 -0.76 -5.62
N PHE A 18 -13.97 -0.98 -4.72
CA PHE A 18 -14.18 -1.87 -3.57
C PHE A 18 -15.22 -1.32 -2.60
N SER A 19 -15.96 -2.23 -1.98
CA SER A 19 -16.82 -1.90 -0.85
C SER A 19 -15.97 -1.39 0.33
N ILE A 20 -16.58 -0.67 1.28
CA ILE A 20 -15.88 -0.24 2.51
C ILE A 20 -15.25 -1.44 3.23
N THR A 21 -15.97 -2.56 3.30
CA THR A 21 -15.47 -3.81 3.91
C THR A 21 -14.23 -4.33 3.20
N ASP A 22 -14.26 -4.38 1.86
CA ASP A 22 -13.13 -4.87 1.06
C ASP A 22 -11.94 -3.91 1.13
N LYS A 23 -12.17 -2.59 1.13
CA LYS A 23 -11.14 -1.58 1.36
C LYS A 23 -10.48 -1.77 2.72
N THR A 24 -11.27 -2.02 3.76
CA THR A 24 -10.77 -2.26 5.13
C THR A 24 -9.84 -3.47 5.14
N LYS A 25 -10.31 -4.62 4.66
CA LYS A 25 -9.52 -5.87 4.58
C LYS A 25 -8.27 -5.70 3.71
N PHE A 26 -8.39 -5.00 2.59
CA PHE A 26 -7.24 -4.71 1.73
C PHE A 26 -6.18 -3.90 2.47
N LEU A 27 -6.57 -2.88 3.26
CA LEU A 27 -5.60 -2.11 4.05
C LEU A 27 -4.89 -2.95 5.11
N GLU A 28 -5.54 -3.93 5.72
CA GLU A 28 -4.89 -4.89 6.63
C GLU A 28 -3.79 -5.69 5.91
N VAL A 29 -4.09 -6.19 4.71
CA VAL A 29 -3.10 -6.88 3.85
C VAL A 29 -1.98 -5.92 3.45
N LEU A 30 -2.30 -4.68 3.07
CA LEU A 30 -1.32 -3.67 2.70
C LEU A 30 -0.37 -3.34 3.85
N LEU A 31 -0.87 -3.19 5.07
CA LEU A 31 -0.07 -2.96 6.28
C LEU A 31 0.91 -4.12 6.55
N PHE A 32 0.47 -5.37 6.33
CA PHE A 32 1.36 -6.52 6.36
C PHE A 32 2.46 -6.42 5.28
N TYR A 33 2.11 -6.04 4.05
CA TYR A 33 3.07 -5.87 2.97
C TYR A 33 4.08 -4.74 3.24
N PHE A 34 3.69 -3.65 3.91
CA PHE A 34 4.64 -2.64 4.36
C PHE A 34 5.62 -3.17 5.41
N THR A 35 5.22 -4.15 6.23
CA THR A 35 6.15 -4.84 7.15
C THR A 35 7.20 -5.62 6.36
N LEU A 36 6.80 -6.29 5.28
CA LEU A 36 7.73 -6.99 4.38
C LEU A 36 8.66 -6.01 3.65
N ALA A 37 8.12 -4.89 3.14
CA ALA A 37 8.89 -3.83 2.50
C ALA A 37 9.95 -3.26 3.45
N GLY A 38 9.56 -2.96 4.70
CA GLY A 38 10.50 -2.52 5.74
C GLY A 38 11.63 -3.53 5.98
N ARG A 39 11.32 -4.83 6.06
CA ARG A 39 12.37 -5.87 6.15
C ARG A 39 13.30 -5.86 4.95
N GLY A 40 12.77 -5.68 3.74
CA GLY A 40 13.54 -5.55 2.51
C GLY A 40 14.52 -4.36 2.57
N ILE A 41 14.00 -3.17 2.90
CA ILE A 41 14.79 -1.93 3.04
C ILE A 41 15.92 -2.12 4.08
N TRP A 42 15.60 -2.65 5.25
CA TRP A 42 16.58 -2.79 6.33
C TRP A 42 17.68 -3.78 5.99
N SER A 43 17.30 -4.92 5.38
CA SER A 43 18.21 -6.02 5.07
C SER A 43 19.06 -5.78 3.82
N ASP A 44 18.79 -4.74 3.03
CA ASP A 44 19.55 -4.43 1.82
C ASP A 44 20.96 -3.94 2.17
N SER A 45 21.96 -4.81 2.03
CA SER A 45 23.37 -4.48 2.29
C SER A 45 23.98 -3.48 1.30
N VAL A 46 23.34 -3.21 0.16
CA VAL A 46 23.83 -2.28 -0.86
C VAL A 46 23.51 -0.82 -0.47
N GLN A 47 22.41 -0.58 0.24
CA GLN A 47 21.96 0.75 0.61
C GLN A 47 22.70 1.28 1.86
N ALA A 48 23.05 2.57 1.84
CA ALA A 48 23.62 3.23 3.01
C ALA A 48 22.59 3.35 4.15
N ASP A 49 23.06 3.26 5.40
CA ASP A 49 22.19 3.36 6.58
C ASP A 49 21.40 4.67 6.64
N THR A 50 21.99 5.77 6.17
CA THR A 50 21.30 7.07 6.08
C THR A 50 20.10 7.03 5.13
N ALA A 51 20.21 6.32 4.00
CA ALA A 51 19.12 6.14 3.06
C ALA A 51 18.02 5.25 3.65
N LYS A 52 18.40 4.17 4.36
CA LYS A 52 17.45 3.30 5.08
C LYS A 52 16.68 4.07 6.14
N VAL A 53 17.38 4.81 7.00
CA VAL A 53 16.75 5.64 8.06
C VAL A 53 15.80 6.66 7.45
N ASN A 54 16.19 7.33 6.35
CA ASN A 54 15.30 8.24 5.64
C ASN A 54 14.05 7.54 5.09
N ALA A 55 14.20 6.36 4.48
CA ALA A 55 13.07 5.56 4.00
C ALA A 55 12.13 5.15 5.15
N PHE A 56 12.67 4.69 6.28
CA PHE A 56 11.88 4.32 7.46
C PHE A 56 11.12 5.51 8.07
N LYS A 57 11.73 6.70 8.11
CA LYS A 57 11.05 7.92 8.57
C LYS A 57 9.79 8.18 7.75
N TRP A 58 9.89 8.20 6.43
CA TRP A 58 8.75 8.52 5.56
C TRP A 58 7.76 7.36 5.43
N MET A 59 8.23 6.12 5.52
CA MET A 59 7.36 4.96 5.63
C MET A 59 6.52 5.00 6.91
N ASN A 60 7.10 5.45 8.03
CA ASN A 60 6.35 5.62 9.28
C ASN A 60 5.25 6.68 9.15
N GLU A 61 5.54 7.82 8.53
CA GLU A 61 4.53 8.85 8.23
C GLU A 61 3.40 8.31 7.33
N LEU A 62 3.76 7.59 6.27
CA LEU A 62 2.80 6.93 5.39
C LEU A 62 1.93 5.92 6.16
N LEU A 63 2.53 5.08 7.00
CA LEU A 63 1.80 4.11 7.82
C LEU A 63 0.82 4.79 8.78
N HIS A 64 1.17 5.92 9.39
CA HIS A 64 0.23 6.70 10.21
C HIS A 64 -0.98 7.18 9.40
N ARG A 65 -0.79 7.59 8.14
CA ARG A 65 -1.90 7.97 7.26
C ARG A 65 -2.76 6.77 6.87
N ILE A 66 -2.14 5.63 6.56
CA ILE A 66 -2.88 4.39 6.25
C ILE A 66 -3.72 3.95 7.44
N TRP A 67 -3.17 3.97 8.66
CA TRP A 67 -3.91 3.68 9.89
C TRP A 67 -5.09 4.62 10.12
N THR A 68 -4.92 5.91 9.78
CA THR A 68 -6.02 6.89 9.87
C THR A 68 -7.16 6.52 8.93
N ILE A 69 -6.84 6.20 7.67
CA ILE A 69 -7.82 5.76 6.67
C ILE A 69 -8.52 4.48 7.12
N HIS A 70 -7.76 3.50 7.62
CA HIS A 70 -8.27 2.24 8.14
C HIS A 70 -9.26 2.43 9.29
N PHE A 71 -8.94 3.31 10.25
CA PHE A 71 -9.82 3.63 11.37
C PHE A 71 -11.13 4.32 10.93
N GLU A 72 -11.07 5.17 9.91
CA GLU A 72 -12.27 5.79 9.33
C GLU A 72 -13.15 4.77 8.61
N LEU A 73 -12.56 3.86 7.83
CA LEU A 73 -13.29 2.79 7.14
C LEU A 73 -13.97 1.83 8.13
N HIS A 74 -13.33 1.48 9.24
CA HIS A 74 -13.96 0.69 10.31
C HIS A 74 -15.18 1.37 10.95
N GLN A 75 -15.28 2.69 10.87
CA GLN A 75 -16.45 3.45 11.31
C GLN A 75 -17.51 3.61 10.21
N GLY A 76 -17.33 2.97 9.04
CA GLY A 76 -18.20 3.12 7.89
C GLY A 76 -18.04 4.45 7.15
N LYS A 77 -16.92 5.16 7.31
CA LYS A 77 -16.65 6.46 6.68
C LYS A 77 -15.62 6.30 5.57
N ASP A 78 -16.08 6.35 4.32
CA ASP A 78 -15.20 6.37 3.14
C ASP A 78 -15.08 7.79 2.58
N HIS A 79 -14.21 8.60 3.20
CA HIS A 79 -13.87 9.94 2.74
C HIS A 79 -12.79 9.88 1.66
N ASP A 80 -13.13 9.34 0.49
CA ASP A 80 -12.21 9.13 -0.64
C ASP A 80 -10.93 8.39 -0.25
N SER A 81 -11.08 7.30 0.51
CA SER A 81 -9.97 6.56 1.15
C SER A 81 -8.86 6.16 0.16
N ILE A 82 -9.22 5.64 -1.00
CA ILE A 82 -8.27 5.18 -2.02
C ILE A 82 -7.52 6.34 -2.67
N LYS A 83 -8.21 7.45 -2.93
CA LYS A 83 -7.55 8.67 -3.42
C LYS A 83 -6.51 9.17 -2.43
N ARG A 84 -6.89 9.26 -1.15
CA ARG A 84 -5.97 9.68 -0.09
C ARG A 84 -4.82 8.69 0.07
N LEU A 85 -5.04 7.39 -0.06
CA LEU A 85 -3.96 6.40 -0.03
C LEU A 85 -2.90 6.70 -1.10
N PHE A 86 -3.31 6.86 -2.35
CA PHE A 86 -2.40 7.12 -3.48
C PHE A 86 -1.73 8.50 -3.40
N GLU A 87 -2.45 9.53 -2.96
CA GLU A 87 -1.88 10.86 -2.71
C GLU A 87 -0.78 10.80 -1.65
N ASN A 88 -1.02 10.06 -0.54
CA ASN A 88 0.00 9.89 0.51
C ASN A 88 1.19 9.05 0.02
N MET A 89 0.95 7.97 -0.73
CA MET A 89 2.03 7.16 -1.32
C MET A 89 2.91 8.02 -2.24
N THR A 90 2.30 8.83 -3.10
CA THR A 90 3.02 9.76 -3.97
C THR A 90 3.82 10.78 -3.17
N LEU A 91 3.16 11.43 -2.20
CA LEU A 91 3.77 12.48 -1.38
C LEU A 91 4.99 11.98 -0.59
N TYR A 92 4.86 10.85 0.10
CA TYR A 92 5.93 10.31 0.95
C TYR A 92 6.98 9.54 0.14
N GLY A 93 6.59 8.91 -0.97
CA GLY A 93 7.53 8.30 -1.91
C GLY A 93 8.50 9.34 -2.50
N ALA A 94 8.01 10.54 -2.82
CA ALA A 94 8.85 11.64 -3.30
C ALA A 94 9.91 12.13 -2.29
N GLN A 95 9.81 11.76 -1.01
CA GLN A 95 10.78 12.16 0.02
C GLN A 95 11.94 11.16 0.19
N SER A 96 11.86 9.99 -0.43
CA SER A 96 12.87 8.94 -0.34
C SER A 96 12.86 8.05 -1.57
N ASP A 97 13.91 8.13 -2.37
CA ASP A 97 14.10 7.27 -3.56
C ASP A 97 14.00 5.78 -3.19
N LEU A 98 14.62 5.40 -2.07
CA LEU A 98 14.56 4.04 -1.57
C LEU A 98 13.12 3.61 -1.24
N LEU A 99 12.36 4.43 -0.51
CA LEU A 99 10.94 4.12 -0.25
C LEU A 99 10.14 4.03 -1.56
N SER A 100 10.33 4.98 -2.47
CA SER A 100 9.61 5.05 -3.76
C SER A 100 9.73 3.74 -4.54
N MET A 101 10.93 3.17 -4.62
CA MET A 101 11.19 1.88 -5.28
C MET A 101 10.41 0.70 -4.67
N HIS A 102 10.03 0.79 -3.40
CA HIS A 102 9.26 -0.25 -2.72
C HIS A 102 7.74 -0.04 -2.77
N LEU A 103 7.23 1.14 -3.10
CA LEU A 103 5.78 1.43 -3.02
C LEU A 103 4.94 0.61 -4.01
N GLN A 104 5.31 0.60 -5.29
CA GLN A 104 4.59 -0.15 -6.32
C GLN A 104 4.58 -1.67 -6.07
N PRO A 105 5.72 -2.35 -5.82
CA PRO A 105 5.69 -3.79 -5.54
C PRO A 105 4.92 -4.12 -4.25
N THR A 106 4.92 -3.21 -3.26
CA THR A 106 4.15 -3.38 -2.02
C THR A 106 2.65 -3.41 -2.28
N ILE A 107 2.11 -2.42 -3.02
CA ILE A 107 0.66 -2.36 -3.28
C ILE A 107 0.19 -3.46 -4.23
N LEU A 108 1.00 -3.80 -5.25
CA LEU A 108 0.70 -4.89 -6.17
C LEU A 108 0.67 -6.24 -5.46
N GLY A 109 1.67 -6.51 -4.62
CA GLY A 109 1.71 -7.74 -3.83
C GLY A 109 0.54 -7.85 -2.86
N ALA A 110 0.16 -6.75 -2.21
CA ALA A 110 -1.01 -6.71 -1.34
C ALA A 110 -2.31 -7.00 -2.09
N LEU A 111 -2.50 -6.38 -3.26
CA LEU A 111 -3.70 -6.60 -4.08
C LEU A 111 -3.79 -8.04 -4.60
N GLU A 112 -2.66 -8.60 -5.06
CA GLU A 112 -2.62 -9.99 -5.51
C GLU A 112 -3.00 -10.97 -4.39
N THR A 113 -2.47 -10.77 -3.18
CA THR A 113 -2.82 -11.60 -2.01
C THR A 113 -4.28 -11.43 -1.62
N PHE A 114 -4.77 -10.19 -1.55
CA PHE A 114 -6.17 -9.92 -1.27
C PHE A 114 -7.13 -10.65 -2.24
N ARG A 115 -6.81 -10.66 -3.54
CA ARG A 115 -7.60 -11.36 -4.56
C ARG A 115 -7.57 -12.88 -4.40
N LYS A 116 -6.44 -13.45 -3.96
CA LYS A 116 -6.31 -14.89 -3.72
C LYS A 116 -7.17 -15.30 -2.53
N ASP A 117 -7.16 -14.52 -1.46
CA ASP A 117 -7.93 -14.80 -0.25
C ASP A 117 -9.44 -14.63 -0.49
N GLY A 118 -9.85 -13.58 -1.21
CA GLY A 118 -11.27 -13.36 -1.57
C GLY A 118 -11.86 -14.39 -2.53
N ASN A 119 -11.04 -15.19 -3.23
CA ASN A 119 -11.50 -16.28 -4.09
C ASN A 119 -11.65 -17.62 -3.36
N GLN A 120 -11.17 -17.76 -2.11
CA GLN A 120 -11.36 -18.98 -1.33
C GLN A 120 -12.76 -19.11 -0.72
N ASP A 121 -13.54 -18.02 -0.67
CA ASP A 121 -14.91 -17.99 -0.14
C ASP A 121 -15.99 -18.34 -1.18
N LYS A 122 -15.62 -18.64 -2.43
CA LYS A 122 -16.58 -19.14 -3.44
C LYS A 122 -16.56 -20.67 -3.44
N PRO A 123 -17.63 -21.36 -3.01
CA PRO A 123 -17.68 -22.81 -3.11
C PRO A 123 -17.51 -23.22 -4.57
N SER A 124 -16.62 -24.17 -4.82
CA SER A 124 -16.43 -24.82 -6.11
C SER A 124 -17.81 -25.22 -6.66
N ARG A 125 -18.20 -24.64 -7.78
CA ARG A 125 -19.42 -25.01 -8.51
C ARG A 125 -19.28 -26.40 -9.10
#